data_AF-A0A336N7U6-F1
#
_entry.id   AF-A0A336N7U6-F1
#
_cell.length_a   1.000
_cell.length_b   1.000
_cell.length_c   1.000
_cell.angle_alpha   90.00
_cell.angle_beta   90.00
_cell.angle_gamma   90.00
#
_symmetry.space_group_name_H-M   'P 1'
#
loop_
_entity.id
_entity.type
_entity.pdbx_description
1 polymer ?
#
loop_
_entity_poly.entity_id
_entity_poly.type
_entity_poly.pdbx_seq_one_letter_code
_entity_poly.pdbx_strand_id
1 'polypeptide(L)'
;MKPIFTILSLYSLLHSVIVYAEVGTVHTMREFSYRNEAEKSQAEEIALKMLRSTYDYFPDVENCYAGSVTSDQKRRVLKELNAIRRAHGLEEVKYDASKDRATAASALISVANGKLDHYPNSRMKCYSQEGYNGSSQSNLHLSQDSLIFVRDDFAEQVIDRLVIDDNVYSLGHRLWFLDPFLGDISYGRSTKIDRNKRVLDAATIYIGNQRKSAVNTKADYVAYPYKNYKANWFLHDWFHSFQ
;
A
#
# COMPACT_ATOMS: atom_id res chain seq x y z
N MET A 1 10.13 35.14 -1.51
CA MET A 1 8.73 34.66 -1.39
C MET A 1 8.40 34.55 0.08
N LYS A 2 7.33 35.21 0.55
CA LYS A 2 6.90 35.12 1.95
C LYS A 2 6.36 33.70 2.22
N PRO A 3 6.75 33.04 3.32
CA PRO A 3 6.25 31.71 3.63
C PRO A 3 4.76 31.80 3.97
N ILE A 4 3.98 30.87 3.40
CA ILE A 4 2.58 30.67 3.75
C ILE A 4 2.58 29.83 5.03
N PHE A 5 2.13 30.41 6.13
CA PHE A 5 2.06 29.77 7.43
C PHE A 5 0.78 28.93 7.53
N THR A 6 0.92 27.62 7.72
CA THR A 6 -0.21 26.74 8.04
C THR A 6 -0.18 26.44 9.52
N ILE A 7 -1.09 27.05 10.28
CA ILE A 7 -1.23 26.85 11.72
C ILE A 7 -2.12 25.62 11.94
N LEU A 8 -1.58 24.50 12.43
CA LEU A 8 -2.38 23.46 13.06
C LEU A 8 -2.48 23.78 14.55
N SER A 9 -3.64 24.29 14.99
CA SER A 9 -3.94 24.47 16.41
C SER A 9 -4.55 23.16 16.94
N LEU A 10 -3.76 22.36 17.65
CA LEU A 10 -4.32 21.35 18.55
C LEU A 10 -4.65 22.03 19.88
N TYR A 11 -5.93 22.25 20.12
CA TYR A 11 -6.43 22.77 21.39
C TYR A 11 -6.32 21.70 22.48
N SER A 12 -5.25 21.74 23.28
CA SER A 12 -5.31 21.28 24.66
C SER A 12 -5.17 22.49 25.59
N LEU A 13 -6.16 22.69 26.46
CA LEU A 13 -6.13 23.73 27.46
C LEU A 13 -4.86 23.60 28.32
N LEU A 14 -4.11 24.71 28.38
CA LEU A 14 -2.82 24.95 29.05
C LEU A 14 -1.57 24.49 28.27
N HIS A 15 -0.98 25.48 27.57
CA HIS A 15 0.23 25.48 26.72
C HIS A 15 -0.02 25.12 25.25
N SER A 16 -0.06 26.16 24.42
CA SER A 16 0.08 26.06 22.97
C SER A 16 1.49 25.53 22.67
N VAL A 17 1.62 24.24 22.37
CA VAL A 17 2.85 23.69 21.79
C VAL A 17 2.88 24.13 20.33
N ILE A 18 3.67 25.16 20.04
CA ILE A 18 3.93 25.58 18.66
C ILE A 18 4.99 24.62 18.10
N VAL A 19 4.58 23.63 17.33
CA VAL A 19 5.51 22.78 16.58
C VAL A 19 5.87 23.52 15.30
N TYR A 20 7.11 24.00 15.22
CA TYR A 20 7.69 24.50 13.97
C TYR A 20 8.26 23.31 13.21
N ALA A 21 7.72 23.03 12.03
CA ALA A 21 8.38 22.15 11.07
C ALA A 21 8.99 23.04 9.97
N GLU A 22 10.33 23.04 9.87
CA GLU A 22 11.00 23.59 8.71
C GLU A 22 10.72 22.68 7.50
N VAL A 23 10.50 23.30 6.34
CA VAL A 23 10.33 22.56 5.08
C VAL A 23 11.61 21.77 4.80
N GLY A 24 11.53 20.44 4.87
CA GLY A 24 12.66 19.53 4.61
C GLY A 24 13.21 18.82 5.84
N THR A 25 12.76 19.15 7.06
CA THR A 25 13.21 18.46 8.27
C THR A 25 12.28 17.29 8.59
N VAL A 26 12.78 16.06 8.47
CA VAL A 26 12.05 14.86 8.87
C VAL A 26 12.18 14.68 10.38
N HIS A 27 11.08 14.86 11.11
CA HIS A 27 11.02 14.55 12.53
C HIS A 27 10.68 13.07 12.74
N THR A 28 11.64 12.29 13.22
CA THR A 28 11.38 10.91 13.64
C THR A 28 10.74 10.94 15.03
N MET A 29 9.52 10.41 15.17
CA MET A 29 8.95 10.14 16.49
C MET A 29 9.85 9.12 17.22
N ARG A 30 10.56 9.57 18.25
CA ARG A 30 11.45 8.70 19.04
C ARG A 30 10.69 7.87 20.08
N GLU A 31 9.59 8.39 20.59
CA GLU A 31 8.77 7.74 21.61
C GLU A 31 7.32 8.20 21.47
N PHE A 32 6.39 7.26 21.60
CA PHE A 32 4.95 7.52 21.63
C PHE A 32 4.38 6.93 22.91
N SER A 33 3.73 7.76 23.72
CA SER A 33 3.05 7.36 24.94
C SER A 33 1.65 7.98 24.99
N TYR A 34 0.72 7.23 25.57
CA TYR A 34 -0.61 7.75 25.88
C TYR A 34 -0.57 8.46 27.24
N ARG A 35 -1.40 9.48 27.44
CA ARG A 35 -1.50 10.15 28.75
C ARG A 35 -2.14 9.24 29.80
N ASN A 36 -3.02 8.34 29.39
CA ASN A 36 -3.70 7.35 30.23
C ASN A 36 -4.34 6.23 29.40
N GLU A 37 -4.83 5.19 30.07
CA GLU A 37 -5.46 4.02 29.43
C GLU A 37 -6.77 4.33 28.70
N ALA A 38 -7.50 5.38 29.11
CA ALA A 38 -8.74 5.77 28.44
C ALA A 38 -8.46 6.36 27.05
N GLU A 39 -7.46 7.23 26.94
CA GLU A 39 -6.99 7.78 25.66
C GLU A 39 -6.48 6.68 24.74
N LYS A 40 -5.71 5.72 25.28
CA LYS A 40 -5.27 4.54 24.52
C LYS A 40 -6.44 3.76 23.95
N SER A 41 -7.41 3.42 24.80
CA SER A 41 -8.59 2.64 24.41
C SER A 41 -9.39 3.35 23.31
N GLN A 42 -9.57 4.67 23.44
CA GLN A 42 -10.26 5.47 22.44
C GLN A 42 -9.50 5.53 21.11
N ALA A 43 -8.18 5.71 21.14
CA ALA A 43 -7.35 5.73 19.93
C ALA A 43 -7.39 4.37 19.20
N GLU A 44 -7.27 3.27 19.95
CA GLU A 44 -7.38 1.91 19.40
C GLU A 44 -8.77 1.63 18.80
N GLU A 45 -9.85 2.11 19.43
CA GLU A 45 -11.21 1.96 18.91
C GLU A 45 -11.41 2.72 17.59
N ILE A 46 -10.95 3.98 17.53
CA ILE A 46 -11.02 4.81 16.32
C ILE A 46 -10.24 4.15 15.17
N ALA A 47 -9.01 3.71 15.46
CA ALA A 47 -8.16 3.06 14.46
C ALA A 47 -8.76 1.74 13.98
N LEU A 48 -9.32 0.93 14.89
CA LEU A 48 -10.00 -0.31 14.52
C LEU A 48 -11.23 -0.05 13.65
N LYS A 49 -12.02 0.98 13.97
CA LYS A 49 -13.19 1.37 13.18
C LYS A 49 -12.79 1.81 11.77
N MET A 50 -11.76 2.64 11.66
CA MET A 50 -11.21 3.08 10.38
C MET A 50 -10.73 1.88 9.56
N LEU A 51 -9.89 1.01 10.14
CA LEU A 51 -9.39 -0.18 9.47
C LEU A 51 -10.53 -1.09 8.99
N ARG A 52 -11.53 -1.35 9.83
CA ARG A 52 -12.70 -2.15 9.47
C ARG A 52 -13.53 -1.53 8.36
N SER A 53 -13.62 -0.19 8.29
CA SER A 53 -14.36 0.51 7.23
C SER A 53 -13.76 0.33 5.83
N THR A 54 -12.51 -0.12 5.72
CA THR A 54 -11.88 -0.45 4.43
C THR A 54 -12.30 -1.80 3.86
N TYR A 55 -13.08 -2.59 4.60
CA TYR A 55 -13.56 -3.91 4.21
C TYR A 55 -15.09 -3.96 4.10
N ASP A 56 -15.59 -4.61 3.05
CA ASP A 56 -16.98 -5.08 2.99
C ASP A 56 -17.15 -6.27 3.95
N TYR A 57 -16.14 -7.16 3.97
CA TYR A 57 -16.04 -8.26 4.91
C TYR A 57 -14.64 -8.31 5.51
N PHE A 58 -14.56 -8.15 6.83
CA PHE A 58 -13.28 -8.16 7.52
C PHE A 58 -12.65 -9.56 7.50
N PRO A 59 -11.32 -9.68 7.30
CA PRO A 59 -10.65 -10.98 7.27
C PRO A 59 -10.75 -11.73 8.59
N ASP A 60 -10.81 -13.06 8.50
CA ASP A 60 -10.63 -13.98 9.63
C ASP A 60 -9.52 -14.97 9.26
N VAL A 61 -8.29 -14.57 9.60
CA VAL A 61 -7.05 -15.30 9.25
C VAL A 61 -6.94 -16.63 10.00
N GLU A 62 -7.59 -16.77 11.15
CA GLU A 62 -7.57 -18.02 11.90
C GLU A 62 -8.44 -19.09 11.24
N ASN A 63 -9.58 -18.69 10.66
CA ASN A 63 -10.48 -19.56 9.90
C ASN A 63 -10.25 -19.51 8.37
N CYS A 64 -9.12 -18.95 7.92
CA CYS A 64 -8.76 -18.82 6.51
C CYS A 64 -9.81 -18.12 5.62
N TYR A 65 -10.46 -17.11 6.16
CA TYR A 65 -11.33 -16.21 5.41
C TYR A 65 -10.57 -14.94 5.04
N ALA A 66 -10.35 -14.73 3.74
CA ALA A 66 -9.53 -13.62 3.25
C ALA A 66 -10.14 -12.25 3.50
N GLY A 67 -11.47 -12.17 3.66
CA GLY A 67 -12.22 -10.93 3.61
C GLY A 67 -12.33 -10.37 2.18
N SER A 68 -12.88 -9.16 2.07
CA SER A 68 -12.86 -8.40 0.83
C SER A 68 -12.87 -6.90 1.12
N VAL A 69 -11.98 -6.18 0.45
CA VAL A 69 -11.92 -4.71 0.52
C VAL A 69 -13.10 -4.08 -0.19
N THR A 70 -13.48 -2.88 0.25
CA THR A 70 -14.57 -2.12 -0.38
C THR A 70 -14.24 -1.72 -1.82
N SER A 71 -15.28 -1.39 -2.59
CA SER A 71 -15.11 -0.82 -3.94
C SER A 71 -14.29 0.47 -3.95
N ASP A 72 -14.30 1.23 -2.84
CA ASP A 72 -13.53 2.46 -2.71
C ASP A 72 -12.03 2.20 -2.68
N GLN A 73 -11.59 1.22 -1.91
CA GLN A 73 -10.18 0.82 -1.86
C GLN A 73 -9.67 0.40 -3.25
N LYS A 74 -10.47 -0.40 -3.98
CA LYS A 74 -10.15 -0.82 -5.36
C LYS A 74 -9.97 0.38 -6.30
N ARG A 75 -10.87 1.37 -6.21
CA ARG A 75 -10.77 2.62 -7.00
C ARG A 75 -9.54 3.44 -6.63
N ARG A 76 -9.19 3.51 -5.35
CA ARG A 76 -8.03 4.28 -4.85
C ARG A 76 -6.72 3.72 -5.38
N VAL A 77 -6.53 2.39 -5.31
CA VAL A 77 -5.38 1.70 -5.91
C VAL A 77 -5.27 1.97 -7.41
N LEU A 78 -6.37 1.78 -8.16
CA LEU A 78 -6.39 2.02 -9.60
C LEU A 78 -6.05 3.47 -9.95
N LYS A 79 -6.66 4.42 -9.22
CA LYS A 79 -6.48 5.85 -9.44
C LYS A 79 -5.03 6.27 -9.20
N GLU A 80 -4.39 5.76 -8.14
CA GLU A 80 -3.01 6.08 -7.81
C GLU A 80 -2.04 5.53 -8.85
N LEU A 81 -2.18 4.25 -9.22
CA LEU A 81 -1.33 3.68 -10.27
C LEU A 81 -1.52 4.42 -11.61
N ASN A 82 -2.75 4.74 -12.00
CA ASN A 82 -2.99 5.51 -13.22
C ASN A 82 -2.46 6.95 -13.14
N ALA A 83 -2.39 7.54 -11.94
CA ALA A 83 -1.73 8.85 -11.78
C ALA A 83 -0.22 8.76 -12.04
N ILE A 84 0.44 7.73 -11.53
CA ILE A 84 1.85 7.44 -11.80
C ILE A 84 2.07 7.18 -13.30
N ARG A 85 1.24 6.32 -13.90
CA ARG A 85 1.34 5.97 -15.33
C ARG A 85 1.15 7.19 -16.24
N ARG A 86 0.16 8.05 -15.94
CA ARG A 86 -0.02 9.34 -16.64
C ARG A 86 1.20 10.24 -16.54
N ALA A 87 1.83 10.32 -15.37
CA ALA A 87 3.05 11.11 -15.19
C ALA A 87 4.20 10.62 -16.08
N HIS A 88 4.22 9.32 -16.38
CA HIS A 88 5.19 8.68 -17.29
C HIS A 88 4.74 8.68 -18.76
N GLY A 89 3.58 9.28 -19.09
CA GLY A 89 3.03 9.22 -20.45
C GLY A 89 2.60 7.83 -20.90
N LEU A 90 2.36 6.91 -19.95
CA LEU A 90 1.90 5.55 -20.21
C LEU A 90 0.37 5.49 -20.28
N GLU A 91 -0.14 4.54 -21.08
CA GLU A 91 -1.57 4.23 -21.12
C GLU A 91 -2.08 3.75 -19.75
N GLU A 92 -3.23 4.24 -19.33
CA GLU A 92 -3.89 3.83 -18.09
C GLU A 92 -4.31 2.36 -18.12
N VAL A 93 -4.15 1.68 -16.99
CA VAL A 93 -4.63 0.31 -16.80
C VAL A 93 -6.10 0.28 -16.41
N LYS A 94 -6.75 -0.86 -16.64
CA LYS A 94 -8.12 -1.12 -16.15
C LYS A 94 -8.10 -1.99 -14.91
N TYR A 95 -9.24 -2.05 -14.23
CA TYR A 95 -9.43 -2.93 -13.09
C TYR A 95 -10.11 -4.24 -13.53
N ASP A 96 -9.51 -5.38 -13.19
CA ASP A 96 -10.04 -6.72 -13.45
C ASP A 96 -10.64 -7.33 -12.18
N ALA A 97 -11.94 -7.13 -11.98
CA ALA A 97 -12.65 -7.67 -10.82
C ALA A 97 -12.70 -9.22 -10.80
N SER A 98 -12.42 -9.90 -11.92
CA SER A 98 -12.37 -11.37 -11.95
C SER A 98 -11.20 -11.94 -11.13
N LYS A 99 -10.22 -11.10 -10.76
CA LYS A 99 -9.04 -11.49 -9.99
C LYS A 99 -9.13 -11.15 -8.51
N ASP A 100 -10.19 -10.48 -8.05
CA ASP A 100 -10.33 -10.02 -6.65
C ASP A 100 -10.22 -11.16 -5.63
N ARG A 101 -10.78 -12.33 -5.95
CA ARG A 101 -10.70 -13.50 -5.05
C ARG A 101 -9.28 -14.05 -4.97
N ALA A 102 -8.57 -14.14 -6.10
CA ALA A 102 -7.19 -14.59 -6.16
C ALA A 102 -6.24 -13.65 -5.42
N THR A 103 -6.40 -12.34 -5.58
CA THR A 103 -5.57 -11.35 -4.88
C THR A 103 -5.87 -11.34 -3.38
N ALA A 104 -7.13 -11.44 -2.95
CA ALA A 104 -7.47 -11.56 -1.54
C ALA A 104 -6.93 -12.87 -0.90
N ALA A 105 -7.05 -14.00 -1.60
CA ALA A 105 -6.52 -15.28 -1.14
C ALA A 105 -4.98 -15.28 -1.04
N SER A 106 -4.29 -14.62 -1.97
CA SER A 106 -2.84 -14.41 -1.91
C SER A 106 -2.44 -13.58 -0.68
N ALA A 107 -3.11 -12.44 -0.45
CA ALA A 107 -2.87 -11.61 0.72
C ALA A 107 -3.13 -12.36 2.03
N LEU A 108 -4.18 -13.20 2.08
CA LEU A 108 -4.47 -14.07 3.22
C LEU A 108 -3.31 -15.03 3.52
N ILE A 109 -2.76 -15.71 2.50
CA ILE A 109 -1.60 -16.58 2.66
C ILE A 109 -0.44 -15.79 3.28
N SER A 110 -0.18 -14.58 2.77
CA SER A 110 0.91 -13.75 3.29
C SER A 110 0.73 -13.37 4.76
N VAL A 111 -0.44 -12.87 5.19
CA VAL A 111 -0.66 -12.52 6.60
C VAL A 111 -0.75 -13.74 7.52
N ALA A 112 -1.29 -14.87 7.02
CA ALA A 112 -1.39 -16.10 7.81
C ALA A 112 -0.02 -16.67 8.19
N ASN A 113 1.00 -16.37 7.38
CA ASN A 113 2.36 -16.91 7.55
C ASN A 113 3.39 -15.83 7.92
N GLY A 114 3.03 -14.55 7.94
CA GLY A 114 3.96 -13.46 8.27
C GLY A 114 5.09 -13.26 7.25
N LYS A 115 4.89 -13.67 6.00
CA LYS A 115 5.90 -13.59 4.95
C LYS A 115 5.29 -13.47 3.55
N LEU A 116 6.07 -12.93 2.62
CA LEU A 116 5.75 -12.95 1.19
C LEU A 116 6.37 -14.17 0.52
N ASP A 117 5.64 -14.75 -0.43
CA ASP A 117 6.11 -15.84 -1.28
C ASP A 117 5.32 -15.79 -2.59
N HIS A 118 6.01 -15.68 -3.73
CA HIS A 118 5.37 -15.72 -5.05
C HIS A 118 4.92 -17.13 -5.43
N TYR A 119 5.48 -18.16 -4.80
CA TYR A 119 5.18 -19.56 -5.07
C TYR A 119 4.84 -20.27 -3.76
N PRO A 120 3.78 -19.83 -3.05
CA PRO A 120 3.40 -20.43 -1.79
C PRO A 120 3.07 -21.91 -2.02
N ASN A 121 3.36 -22.76 -1.05
CA ASN A 121 3.09 -24.20 -1.17
C ASN A 121 2.06 -24.68 -0.14
N SER A 122 1.59 -25.92 -0.32
CA SER A 122 0.52 -26.51 0.50
C SER A 122 0.82 -26.65 1.99
N ARG A 123 2.06 -26.42 2.44
CA ARG A 123 2.43 -26.40 3.86
C ARG A 123 2.16 -25.05 4.53
N MET A 124 1.93 -23.99 3.76
CA MET A 124 1.64 -22.66 4.29
C MET A 124 0.21 -22.57 4.81
N LYS A 125 0.02 -21.88 5.93
CA LYS A 125 -1.32 -21.65 6.51
C LYS A 125 -2.20 -20.93 5.49
N CYS A 126 -3.47 -21.35 5.39
CA CYS A 126 -4.46 -20.83 4.45
C CYS A 126 -4.07 -20.93 2.96
N TYR A 127 -3.16 -21.85 2.61
CA TYR A 127 -2.87 -22.15 1.22
C TYR A 127 -4.14 -22.54 0.46
N SER A 128 -4.28 -21.99 -0.74
CA SER A 128 -5.25 -22.40 -1.75
C SER A 128 -4.63 -22.25 -3.14
N GLN A 129 -5.13 -23.01 -4.11
CA GLN A 129 -4.67 -22.87 -5.50
C GLN A 129 -4.99 -21.47 -6.06
N GLU A 130 -6.12 -20.89 -5.66
CA GLU A 130 -6.51 -19.53 -6.02
C GLU A 130 -5.53 -18.48 -5.45
N GLY A 131 -5.10 -18.64 -4.19
CA GLY A 131 -4.07 -17.79 -3.59
C GLY A 131 -2.69 -17.96 -4.23
N TYR A 132 -2.30 -19.18 -4.62
CA TYR A 132 -1.08 -19.42 -5.41
C TYR A 132 -1.11 -18.68 -6.75
N ASN A 133 -2.23 -18.76 -7.47
CA ASN A 133 -2.41 -18.07 -8.74
C ASN A 133 -2.34 -16.54 -8.54
N GLY A 134 -2.91 -16.03 -7.44
CA GLY A 134 -2.76 -14.64 -7.04
C GLY A 134 -1.31 -14.26 -6.78
N SER A 135 -0.57 -15.03 -5.99
CA SER A 135 0.82 -14.71 -5.62
C SER A 135 1.80 -14.71 -6.80
N SER A 136 1.65 -15.68 -7.71
CA SER A 136 2.60 -15.90 -8.82
C SER A 136 2.48 -14.89 -9.97
N GLN A 137 1.42 -14.06 -9.98
CA GLN A 137 1.14 -13.09 -11.06
C GLN A 137 0.93 -11.67 -10.51
N SER A 138 1.49 -11.36 -9.35
CA SER A 138 1.22 -10.10 -8.64
C SER A 138 2.47 -9.47 -8.05
N ASN A 139 2.43 -8.16 -7.87
CA ASN A 139 3.28 -7.48 -6.90
C ASN A 139 2.73 -7.74 -5.49
N LEU A 140 3.60 -8.09 -4.55
CA LEU A 140 3.22 -8.45 -3.19
C LEU A 140 3.77 -7.45 -2.17
N HIS A 141 2.95 -7.06 -1.22
CA HIS A 141 3.32 -6.15 -0.14
C HIS A 141 2.95 -6.75 1.20
N LEU A 142 3.83 -6.60 2.19
CA LEU A 142 3.59 -6.95 3.58
C LEU A 142 4.12 -5.82 4.46
N SER A 143 3.33 -5.43 5.45
CA SER A 143 3.70 -4.42 6.43
C SER A 143 3.26 -4.84 7.81
N GLN A 144 3.93 -4.30 8.81
CA GLN A 144 3.58 -4.51 10.20
C GLN A 144 3.67 -3.21 10.98
N ASP A 145 2.56 -2.82 11.58
CA ASP A 145 2.43 -1.56 12.32
C ASP A 145 1.68 -1.76 13.64
N SER A 146 1.73 -0.75 14.52
CA SER A 146 0.77 -0.68 15.64
C SER A 146 -0.60 -0.28 15.10
N LEU A 147 -1.68 -0.78 15.71
CA LEU A 147 -3.06 -0.47 15.29
C LEU A 147 -3.30 1.03 15.17
N ILE A 148 -2.79 1.83 16.10
CA ILE A 148 -2.96 3.29 16.09
C ILE A 148 -2.18 4.01 14.97
N PHE A 149 -1.26 3.32 14.30
CA PHE A 149 -0.49 3.86 13.17
C PHE A 149 -0.98 3.33 11.82
N VAL A 150 -2.04 2.52 11.80
CA VAL A 150 -2.70 2.18 10.53
C VAL A 150 -3.19 3.46 9.85
N ARG A 151 -3.16 3.45 8.53
CA ARG A 151 -3.45 4.64 7.73
C ARG A 151 -4.70 4.41 6.88
N ASP A 152 -5.49 5.48 6.73
CA ASP A 152 -6.62 5.47 5.80
C ASP A 152 -6.16 5.39 4.34
N ASP A 153 -4.97 5.91 4.03
CA ASP A 153 -4.33 5.88 2.70
C ASP A 153 -3.47 4.64 2.43
N PHE A 154 -3.74 3.53 3.13
CA PHE A 154 -3.00 2.29 2.90
C PHE A 154 -3.06 1.80 1.44
N ALA A 155 -4.22 1.94 0.78
CA ALA A 155 -4.39 1.54 -0.62
C ALA A 155 -3.41 2.27 -1.56
N GLU A 156 -3.32 3.59 -1.46
CA GLU A 156 -2.38 4.40 -2.22
C GLU A 156 -0.94 4.14 -1.79
N GLN A 157 -0.69 4.05 -0.48
CA GLN A 157 0.65 3.81 0.06
C GLN A 157 1.26 2.49 -0.42
N VAL A 158 0.46 1.45 -0.62
CA VAL A 158 0.93 0.19 -1.23
C VAL A 158 1.45 0.43 -2.64
N ILE A 159 0.74 1.22 -3.45
CA ILE A 159 1.17 1.57 -4.80
C ILE A 159 2.46 2.41 -4.76
N ASP A 160 2.50 3.42 -3.89
CA ASP A 160 3.66 4.28 -3.70
C ASP A 160 4.90 3.47 -3.31
N ARG A 161 4.77 2.56 -2.34
CA ARG A 161 5.89 1.71 -1.89
C ARG A 161 6.36 0.74 -2.96
N LEU A 162 5.44 0.15 -3.72
CA LEU A 162 5.79 -0.78 -4.80
C LEU A 162 6.37 -0.07 -6.03
N VAL A 163 6.04 1.20 -6.29
CA VAL A 163 6.75 1.98 -7.31
C VAL A 163 8.09 2.50 -6.81
N ILE A 164 8.20 2.84 -5.52
CA ILE A 164 9.46 3.18 -4.85
C ILE A 164 10.44 2.02 -4.85
N ASP A 165 9.93 0.81 -4.71
CA ASP A 165 10.67 -0.44 -4.92
C ASP A 165 12.04 -0.44 -4.23
N ASP A 166 12.06 0.07 -2.99
CA ASP A 166 13.25 0.17 -2.16
C ASP A 166 13.43 -1.11 -1.33
N ASN A 167 14.68 -1.42 -0.99
CA ASN A 167 15.06 -2.58 -0.17
C ASN A 167 14.54 -3.93 -0.71
N VAL A 168 14.55 -4.11 -2.03
CA VAL A 168 14.20 -5.35 -2.73
C VAL A 168 15.37 -5.85 -3.58
N TYR A 169 15.43 -7.16 -3.81
CA TYR A 169 16.48 -7.77 -4.62
C TYR A 169 16.38 -7.49 -6.13
N SER A 170 15.20 -7.07 -6.60
CA SER A 170 14.97 -6.70 -8.00
C SER A 170 13.97 -5.56 -8.08
N LEU A 171 14.08 -4.73 -9.13
CA LEU A 171 13.14 -3.64 -9.42
C LEU A 171 11.82 -4.15 -10.05
N GLY A 172 11.44 -5.40 -9.75
CA GLY A 172 10.35 -6.09 -10.41
C GLY A 172 9.01 -5.38 -10.24
N HIS A 173 8.74 -4.83 -9.06
CA HIS A 173 7.45 -4.21 -8.79
C HIS A 173 7.25 -2.95 -9.61
N ARG A 174 8.26 -2.07 -9.64
CA ARG A 174 8.25 -0.86 -10.48
C ARG A 174 8.18 -1.23 -11.95
N LEU A 175 9.03 -2.15 -12.41
CA LEU A 175 9.08 -2.52 -13.81
C LEU A 175 7.73 -3.04 -14.30
N TRP A 176 7.02 -3.82 -13.49
CA TRP A 176 5.68 -4.29 -13.82
C TRP A 176 4.64 -3.16 -13.86
N PHE A 177 4.66 -2.25 -12.88
CA PHE A 177 3.75 -1.10 -12.86
C PHE A 177 3.97 -0.11 -14.00
N LEU A 178 5.21 0.05 -14.45
CA LEU A 178 5.59 0.98 -15.51
C LEU A 178 5.75 0.30 -16.88
N ASP A 179 5.40 -0.98 -17.00
CA ASP A 179 5.37 -1.69 -18.26
C ASP A 179 4.36 -1.00 -19.21
N PRO A 180 4.80 -0.53 -20.40
CA PRO A 180 3.91 0.04 -21.41
C PRO A 180 2.79 -0.91 -21.85
N PHE A 181 3.02 -2.22 -21.72
CA PHE A 181 2.08 -3.25 -22.14
C PHE A 181 1.12 -3.70 -21.02
N LEU A 182 1.36 -3.35 -19.75
CA LEU A 182 0.45 -3.75 -18.65
C LEU A 182 -0.98 -3.31 -18.94
N GLY A 183 -1.91 -4.25 -19.09
CA GLY A 183 -3.31 -3.94 -19.41
C GLY A 183 -4.15 -3.67 -18.18
N ASP A 184 -4.17 -4.64 -17.26
CA ASP A 184 -5.12 -4.65 -16.15
C ASP A 184 -4.44 -4.98 -14.81
N ILE A 185 -5.04 -4.48 -13.73
CA ILE A 185 -4.69 -4.82 -12.36
C ILE A 185 -5.91 -5.26 -11.54
N SER A 186 -5.67 -5.92 -10.41
CA SER A 186 -6.66 -6.15 -9.35
C SER A 186 -6.01 -5.99 -7.99
N TYR A 187 -6.81 -5.70 -6.96
CA TYR A 187 -6.36 -5.43 -5.61
C TYR A 187 -7.01 -6.36 -4.59
N GLY A 188 -6.16 -7.02 -3.79
CA GLY A 188 -6.58 -7.77 -2.61
C GLY A 188 -5.79 -7.30 -1.40
N ARG A 189 -6.45 -7.29 -0.24
CA ARG A 189 -5.83 -7.02 1.06
C ARG A 189 -6.37 -8.02 2.07
N SER A 190 -5.52 -8.44 2.99
CA SER A 190 -5.93 -9.19 4.16
C SER A 190 -5.15 -8.69 5.37
N THR A 191 -5.79 -8.69 6.53
CA THR A 191 -5.26 -8.08 7.76
C THR A 191 -5.38 -9.04 8.92
N LYS A 192 -4.31 -9.18 9.70
CA LYS A 192 -4.30 -9.86 11.00
C LYS A 192 -4.00 -8.85 12.10
N ILE A 193 -4.81 -8.84 13.16
CA ILE A 193 -4.56 -8.06 14.37
C ILE A 193 -4.26 -9.03 15.51
N ASP A 194 -3.10 -8.88 16.15
CA ASP A 194 -2.73 -9.72 17.29
C ASP A 194 -3.25 -9.16 18.64
N ARG A 195 -3.00 -9.91 19.72
CA ARG A 195 -3.41 -9.53 21.08
C ARG A 195 -2.75 -8.25 21.59
N ASN A 196 -1.59 -7.89 21.04
CA ASN A 196 -0.83 -6.69 21.36
C ASN A 196 -1.19 -5.51 20.44
N LYS A 197 -2.30 -5.62 19.69
CA LYS A 197 -2.75 -4.60 18.73
C LYS A 197 -1.72 -4.32 17.64
N ARG A 198 -0.87 -5.29 17.31
CA ARG A 198 -0.03 -5.21 16.12
C ARG A 198 -0.87 -5.65 14.92
N VAL A 199 -0.79 -4.86 13.87
CA VAL A 199 -1.47 -5.10 12.60
C VAL A 199 -0.43 -5.62 11.62
N LEU A 200 -0.66 -6.83 11.12
CA LEU A 200 0.05 -7.38 9.99
C LEU A 200 -0.88 -7.29 8.78
N ASP A 201 -0.48 -6.49 7.81
CA ASP A 201 -1.27 -6.18 6.62
C ASP A 201 -0.53 -6.67 5.38
N ALA A 202 -1.20 -7.48 4.56
CA ALA A 202 -0.70 -7.86 3.24
C ALA A 202 -1.61 -7.30 2.15
N ALA A 203 -0.99 -6.89 1.06
CA ALA A 203 -1.67 -6.49 -0.16
C ALA A 203 -1.07 -7.20 -1.37
N THR A 204 -1.92 -7.57 -2.31
CA THR A 204 -1.57 -8.25 -3.55
C THR A 204 -2.13 -7.44 -4.72
N ILE A 205 -1.25 -7.00 -5.63
CA ILE A 205 -1.64 -6.29 -6.86
C ILE A 205 -1.41 -7.22 -8.05
N TYR A 206 -2.49 -7.77 -8.60
CA TYR A 206 -2.42 -8.58 -9.82
C TYR A 206 -1.92 -7.75 -10.99
N ILE A 207 -1.04 -8.35 -11.80
CA ILE A 207 -0.47 -7.76 -13.02
C ILE A 207 -0.85 -8.67 -14.19
N GLY A 208 -1.66 -8.19 -15.14
CA GLY A 208 -2.07 -9.06 -16.23
C GLY A 208 -2.72 -8.39 -17.43
N ASN A 209 -3.34 -9.22 -18.25
CA ASN A 209 -3.98 -8.86 -19.53
C ASN A 209 -3.09 -7.97 -20.40
N GLN A 210 -1.82 -8.38 -20.55
CA GLN A 210 -0.79 -7.66 -21.29
C GLN A 210 -1.30 -7.30 -22.70
N ARG A 211 -1.22 -6.00 -23.02
CA ARG A 211 -1.60 -5.45 -24.31
C ARG A 211 -0.66 -5.97 -25.39
N LYS A 212 -1.18 -6.14 -26.60
CA LYS A 212 -0.38 -6.51 -27.78
C LYS A 212 0.40 -5.32 -28.35
N SER A 213 -0.01 -4.10 -28.03
CA SER A 213 0.62 -2.86 -28.47
C SER A 213 0.39 -1.74 -27.46
N ALA A 214 1.31 -0.78 -27.40
CA ALA A 214 1.27 0.38 -26.51
C ALA A 214 0.87 1.66 -27.26
N VAL A 215 -0.16 1.59 -28.11
CA VAL A 215 -0.51 2.67 -29.07
C VAL A 215 -0.92 3.99 -28.40
N ASN A 216 -1.40 3.95 -27.15
CA ASN A 216 -1.77 5.15 -26.40
C ASN A 216 -0.66 5.62 -25.44
N THR A 217 0.49 4.92 -25.41
CA THR A 217 1.68 5.37 -24.68
C THR A 217 2.41 6.42 -25.52
N LYS A 218 2.63 7.59 -24.93
CA LYS A 218 3.27 8.74 -25.57
C LYS A 218 4.76 8.85 -25.27
N ALA A 219 5.27 8.00 -24.38
CA ALA A 219 6.65 8.05 -23.94
C ALA A 219 7.55 7.25 -24.88
N ASP A 220 8.62 7.87 -25.36
CA ASP A 220 9.65 7.20 -26.16
C ASP A 220 10.53 6.27 -25.30
N TYR A 221 10.61 6.56 -24.00
CA TYR A 221 11.30 5.75 -23.00
C TYR A 221 10.62 5.93 -21.63
N VAL A 222 10.81 4.95 -20.75
CA VAL A 222 10.35 5.02 -19.36
C VAL A 222 11.56 5.26 -18.46
N ALA A 223 11.58 6.38 -17.76
CA ALA A 223 12.57 6.67 -16.72
C ALA A 223 11.87 6.82 -15.37
N TYR A 224 12.62 6.64 -14.29
CA TYR A 224 12.12 6.81 -12.93
C TYR A 224 13.22 7.41 -12.03
N PRO A 225 12.90 8.45 -11.24
CA PRO A 225 11.68 9.26 -11.34
C PRO A 225 11.68 10.10 -12.63
N TYR A 226 10.51 10.61 -13.03
CA TYR A 226 10.36 11.31 -14.32
C TYR A 226 9.81 12.73 -14.18
N LYS A 227 10.56 13.72 -14.70
CA LYS A 227 10.19 15.15 -14.73
C LYS A 227 9.73 15.65 -13.34
N ASN A 228 8.55 16.28 -13.26
CA ASN A 228 7.94 16.76 -12.03
C ASN A 228 7.24 15.61 -11.30
N TYR A 229 8.04 14.69 -10.78
CA TYR A 229 7.55 13.51 -10.06
C TYR A 229 7.11 13.91 -8.65
N LYS A 230 5.97 13.38 -8.18
CA LYS A 230 5.48 13.73 -6.83
C LYS A 230 6.38 13.12 -5.77
N ALA A 231 6.61 13.86 -4.68
CA ALA A 231 7.52 13.46 -3.61
C ALA A 231 7.13 12.14 -2.90
N ASN A 232 5.86 11.74 -2.92
CA ASN A 232 5.43 10.46 -2.35
C ASN A 232 5.72 9.25 -3.25
N TRP A 233 6.12 9.47 -4.51
CA TRP A 233 6.39 8.41 -5.46
C TRP A 233 7.87 8.05 -5.57
N PHE A 234 8.79 8.72 -4.87
CA PHE A 234 10.24 8.43 -4.92
C PHE A 234 10.95 8.83 -3.63
N LEU A 235 12.17 8.33 -3.43
CA LEU A 235 13.05 8.70 -2.32
C LEU A 235 14.19 9.60 -2.81
N HIS A 236 14.51 10.64 -2.04
CA HIS A 236 15.50 11.66 -2.42
C HIS A 236 16.96 11.20 -2.35
N ASP A 237 17.26 10.20 -1.52
CA ASP A 237 18.58 9.61 -1.30
C ASP A 237 18.85 8.39 -2.19
N TRP A 238 17.83 7.91 -2.90
CA TRP A 238 17.89 6.66 -3.66
C TRP A 238 18.32 6.80 -5.13
N PHE A 239 18.58 8.03 -5.60
CA PHE A 239 18.99 8.34 -6.98
C PHE A 239 20.34 7.73 -7.41
N HIS A 240 21.16 7.28 -6.45
CA HIS A 240 22.49 6.71 -6.72
C HIS A 240 22.52 5.18 -6.80
N SER A 241 21.35 4.51 -6.81
CA SER A 241 21.24 3.05 -6.70
C SER A 241 21.21 2.28 -8.04
N PHE A 242 21.46 2.94 -9.18
CA PHE A 242 21.77 2.23 -10.43
C PHE A 242 23.20 1.67 -10.35
N GLN A 243 23.37 0.54 -9.66
CA GLN A 243 24.57 -0.31 -9.73
C GLN A 243 24.31 -1.52 -10.62
#